data_AF-A0A8T1NZS2-F1
#
_entry.id   AF-A0A8T1NZS2-F1
#
_cell.length_a   1.000
_cell.length_b   1.000
_cell.length_c   1.000
_cell.angle_alpha   90.00
_cell.angle_beta   90.00
_cell.angle_gamma   90.00
#
_symmetry.space_group_name_H-M   'P 1'
#
loop_
_entity.id
_entity.type
_entity.pdbx_description
1 polymer ?
#
loop_
_entity_poly.entity_id
_entity_poly.type
_entity_poly.pdbx_seq_one_letter_code
_entity_poly.pdbx_strand_id
1 'polypeptide(L)'
;MGILSRNGLLMILLLFLFGAVRIHAEIKTCTSKSSPCRFKKMICPAQCPSSSPKDPKAKVCYINCNSPVCKAECKNRKPNCNAPGAGCYDPRFIGGDGIVFYFHGKSNQHFSLVSDRNLQINARFVGLRPAGRTRDYTWIQALGVLFDSNTFSLEATRAATWDDKIDHLRFSYNGKELMIPEDHLSVWQSPEEDIRVERTSKTNSVIVTLPEVAEISVNVVPVTKEDNRIHNYQIPSDDCFAHLEVQFRFYGLSSKVEGVVGRTYQPDFENPAKPGVAMPVVGGEDKYRTTSLLSADCSSCAFSPSEVSEQKDSVVTEYGMLDCTGGASGGNGIVCRK
;
A
#
# COMPACT_ATOMS: atom_id res chain seq x y z
N MET A 1 20.80 -62.70 -15.65
CA MET A 1 21.12 -61.27 -15.39
C MET A 1 19.87 -60.46 -15.71
N GLY A 2 19.25 -59.67 -14.85
CA GLY A 2 19.53 -59.36 -13.46
C GLY A 2 18.20 -59.02 -12.78
N ILE A 3 18.07 -59.46 -11.54
CA ILE A 3 16.93 -59.24 -10.65
C ILE A 3 16.83 -57.72 -10.42
N LEU A 4 15.78 -57.09 -10.95
CA LEU A 4 15.44 -55.72 -10.57
C LEU A 4 15.00 -55.78 -9.09
N SER A 5 15.92 -55.42 -8.20
CA SER A 5 15.71 -55.43 -6.75
C SER A 5 14.44 -54.65 -6.40
N ARG A 6 13.63 -55.19 -5.47
CA ARG A 6 12.44 -54.54 -4.91
C ARG A 6 12.72 -53.12 -4.42
N ASN A 7 13.96 -52.84 -4.01
CA ASN A 7 14.42 -51.50 -3.60
C ASN A 7 14.67 -50.55 -4.79
N GLY A 8 15.03 -51.09 -5.97
CA GLY A 8 15.18 -50.31 -7.20
C GLY A 8 13.83 -49.83 -7.75
N LEU A 9 12.79 -50.66 -7.66
CA LEU A 9 11.41 -50.28 -7.99
C LEU A 9 10.87 -49.20 -7.03
N LEU A 10 11.15 -49.31 -5.73
CA LEU A 10 10.77 -48.31 -4.72
C LEU A 10 11.48 -46.97 -4.93
N MET A 11 12.78 -46.98 -5.28
CA MET A 11 13.54 -45.77 -5.63
C MET A 11 13.01 -45.10 -6.90
N ILE A 12 12.65 -45.88 -7.92
CA ILE A 12 12.02 -45.35 -9.15
C ILE A 12 10.64 -44.78 -8.82
N LEU A 13 9.83 -45.44 -7.99
CA LEU A 13 8.53 -44.94 -7.55
C LEU A 13 8.66 -43.65 -6.72
N LEU A 14 9.66 -43.54 -5.85
CA LEU A 14 10.00 -42.33 -5.10
C LEU A 14 10.48 -41.20 -6.01
N LEU A 15 11.30 -41.48 -7.03
CA LEU A 15 11.72 -40.51 -8.04
C LEU A 15 10.55 -40.05 -8.94
N PHE A 16 9.59 -40.92 -9.25
CA PHE A 16 8.35 -40.54 -9.95
C PHE A 16 7.38 -39.75 -9.04
N LEU A 17 7.33 -40.05 -7.74
CA LEU A 17 6.54 -39.30 -6.74
C LEU A 17 7.14 -37.92 -6.46
N PHE A 18 8.46 -37.75 -6.50
CA PHE A 18 9.13 -36.45 -6.43
C PHE A 18 9.16 -35.70 -7.79
N GLY A 19 8.95 -36.40 -8.91
CA GLY A 19 9.10 -35.86 -10.26
C GLY A 19 7.85 -35.22 -10.90
N ALA A 20 6.70 -35.18 -10.22
CA ALA A 20 5.45 -34.73 -10.85
C ALA A 20 4.55 -33.84 -9.99
N VAL A 21 5.11 -33.02 -9.09
CA VAL A 21 4.38 -31.79 -8.71
C VAL A 21 4.50 -30.82 -9.88
N ARG A 22 3.63 -30.98 -10.89
CA ARG A 22 3.47 -29.94 -11.91
C ARG A 22 2.91 -28.71 -11.21
N ILE A 23 3.80 -27.78 -10.83
CA ILE A 23 3.39 -26.44 -10.44
C ILE A 23 2.77 -25.82 -11.69
N HIS A 24 1.44 -25.87 -11.78
CA HIS A 24 0.70 -25.23 -12.86
C HIS A 24 0.79 -23.71 -12.62
N ALA A 25 1.74 -23.07 -13.28
CA ALA A 25 1.88 -21.63 -13.25
C ALA A 25 0.66 -21.01 -13.95
N GLU A 26 -0.06 -20.17 -13.21
CA GLU A 26 -1.18 -19.39 -13.75
C GLU A 26 -0.67 -18.49 -14.89
N ILE A 27 -1.49 -18.36 -15.93
CA ILE A 27 -1.26 -17.38 -17.00
C ILE A 27 -2.24 -16.25 -16.78
N LYS A 28 -1.71 -15.05 -16.64
CA LYS A 28 -2.52 -13.83 -16.48
C LYS A 28 -2.47 -13.01 -17.76
N THR A 29 -3.53 -12.24 -17.97
CA THR A 29 -3.66 -11.32 -19.10
C THR A 29 -4.37 -10.06 -18.64
N CYS A 30 -3.91 -8.90 -19.08
CA CYS A 30 -4.59 -7.64 -18.85
C CYS A 30 -5.65 -7.42 -19.93
N THR A 31 -6.85 -7.02 -19.53
CA THR A 31 -8.00 -6.84 -20.43
C THR A 31 -8.35 -5.37 -20.68
N SER A 32 -7.92 -4.47 -19.78
CA SER A 32 -8.20 -3.03 -19.90
C SER A 32 -7.71 -2.47 -21.26
N LYS A 33 -8.53 -1.59 -21.83
CA LYS A 33 -8.29 -0.98 -23.14
C LYS A 33 -7.06 -0.06 -23.13
N SER A 34 -6.82 0.64 -22.02
CA SER A 34 -5.73 1.61 -21.84
C SER A 34 -4.39 0.95 -21.51
N SER A 35 -4.40 -0.30 -21.06
CA SER A 35 -3.19 -0.97 -20.57
C SER A 35 -2.21 -1.32 -21.71
N PRO A 36 -0.91 -0.97 -21.61
CA PRO A 36 0.14 -1.41 -22.56
C PRO A 36 0.35 -2.93 -22.60
N CYS A 37 -0.19 -3.66 -21.62
CA CYS A 37 -0.11 -5.12 -21.51
C CYS A 37 -1.36 -5.84 -22.02
N ARG A 38 -2.25 -5.12 -22.72
CA ARG A 38 -3.52 -5.67 -23.17
C ARG A 38 -3.32 -6.91 -24.03
N PHE A 39 -4.01 -7.99 -23.67
CA PHE A 39 -3.94 -9.30 -24.34
C PHE A 39 -2.56 -9.99 -24.35
N LYS A 40 -1.55 -9.42 -23.69
CA LYS A 40 -0.26 -10.10 -23.49
C LYS A 40 -0.43 -11.18 -22.42
N LYS A 41 -0.01 -12.40 -22.74
CA LYS A 41 0.02 -13.52 -21.80
C LYS A 41 1.29 -13.43 -20.96
N MET A 42 1.14 -13.38 -19.65
CA MET A 42 2.25 -13.35 -18.69
C MET A 42 2.16 -14.58 -17.80
N ILE A 43 3.23 -15.37 -17.77
CA ILE A 43 3.32 -16.59 -16.98
C ILE A 43 3.78 -16.23 -15.58
N CYS A 44 3.05 -16.68 -14.57
CA CYS A 44 3.42 -16.46 -13.18
C CYS A 44 4.75 -17.17 -12.85
N PRO A 45 5.67 -16.51 -12.12
CA PRO A 45 6.93 -17.13 -11.73
C PRO A 45 6.70 -18.37 -10.84
N ALA A 46 7.59 -19.36 -10.93
CA ALA A 46 7.46 -20.63 -10.19
C ALA A 46 7.39 -20.45 -8.66
N GLN A 47 8.04 -19.41 -8.14
CA GLN A 47 8.04 -19.06 -6.71
C GLN A 47 6.75 -18.39 -6.23
N CYS A 48 5.84 -18.01 -7.14
CA CYS A 48 4.49 -17.55 -6.84
C CYS A 48 3.54 -17.92 -8.00
N PRO A 49 3.21 -19.22 -8.16
CA PRO A 49 2.56 -19.70 -9.38
C PRO A 49 1.09 -19.28 -9.51
N SER A 50 0.50 -18.65 -8.50
CA SER A 50 -0.90 -18.23 -8.47
C SER A 50 -1.03 -16.80 -7.97
N SER A 51 -2.03 -16.09 -8.52
CA SER A 51 -2.47 -14.77 -8.06
C SER A 51 -3.39 -14.83 -6.83
N SER A 52 -3.91 -16.01 -6.48
CA SER A 52 -4.81 -16.22 -5.34
C SER A 52 -4.49 -17.53 -4.62
N PRO A 53 -3.29 -17.67 -4.04
CA PRO A 53 -2.90 -18.86 -3.31
C PRO A 53 -3.79 -19.05 -2.08
N LYS A 54 -4.09 -20.33 -1.78
CA LYS A 54 -4.86 -20.72 -0.59
C LYS A 54 -4.12 -20.44 0.71
N ASP A 55 -2.78 -20.51 0.69
CA ASP A 55 -1.95 -20.14 1.83
C ASP A 55 -1.85 -18.60 1.95
N PRO A 56 -2.32 -17.98 3.04
CA PRO A 56 -2.22 -16.54 3.26
C PRO A 56 -0.78 -15.99 3.32
N LYS A 57 0.19 -16.85 3.62
CA LYS A 57 1.62 -16.47 3.70
C LYS A 57 2.35 -16.62 2.36
N ALA A 58 1.74 -17.26 1.37
CA ALA A 58 2.36 -17.45 0.07
C ALA A 58 2.46 -16.12 -0.69
N LYS A 59 3.57 -15.97 -1.43
CA LYS A 59 3.71 -14.88 -2.40
C LYS A 59 2.68 -15.04 -3.51
N VAL A 60 2.20 -13.92 -4.02
CA VAL A 60 1.23 -13.90 -5.13
C VAL A 60 1.89 -13.45 -6.42
N CYS A 61 1.42 -14.04 -7.51
CA CYS A 61 1.65 -13.52 -8.85
C CYS A 61 0.88 -12.22 -9.03
N TYR A 62 1.62 -11.14 -9.24
CA TYR A 62 1.09 -9.83 -9.49
C TYR A 62 1.58 -9.29 -10.83
N ILE A 63 0.72 -8.55 -11.51
CA ILE A 63 1.03 -7.86 -12.76
C ILE A 63 0.57 -6.43 -12.65
N ASN A 64 1.50 -5.51 -12.91
CA ASN A 64 1.16 -4.13 -13.17
C ASN A 64 0.77 -3.99 -14.65
N CYS A 65 -0.52 -3.97 -14.94
CA CYS A 65 -1.03 -3.82 -16.32
C CYS A 65 -0.66 -2.47 -16.96
N ASN A 66 -0.33 -1.47 -16.15
CA ASN A 66 0.07 -0.13 -16.60
C ASN A 66 1.58 -0.02 -16.87
N SER A 67 2.35 -1.07 -16.57
CA SER A 67 3.78 -1.13 -16.87
C SER A 67 4.01 -1.39 -18.36
N PRO A 68 4.90 -0.65 -19.05
CA PRO A 68 5.27 -0.98 -20.42
C PRO A 68 6.02 -2.32 -20.52
N VAL A 69 6.58 -2.80 -19.40
CA VAL A 69 7.38 -4.03 -19.34
C VAL A 69 6.51 -5.29 -19.42
N CYS A 70 5.28 -5.24 -18.91
CA CYS A 70 4.34 -6.37 -18.93
C CYS A 70 4.93 -7.67 -18.39
N LYS A 71 5.39 -7.62 -17.14
CA LYS A 71 6.04 -8.74 -16.45
C LYS A 71 5.24 -9.16 -15.22
N ALA A 72 5.12 -10.47 -15.02
CA ALA A 72 4.60 -11.05 -13.79
C ALA A 72 5.70 -11.08 -12.71
N GLU A 73 5.34 -10.64 -11.52
CA GLU A 73 6.25 -10.49 -10.38
C GLU A 73 5.65 -11.14 -9.14
N CYS A 74 6.51 -11.58 -8.22
CA CYS A 74 6.06 -12.10 -6.95
C CYS A 74 6.04 -11.01 -5.90
N LYS A 75 4.88 -10.79 -5.28
CA LYS A 75 4.74 -9.86 -4.16
C LYS A 75 4.18 -10.56 -2.92
N ASN A 76 4.49 -10.00 -1.75
CA ASN A 76 3.73 -10.28 -0.54
C ASN A 76 2.40 -9.52 -0.62
N ARG A 77 1.37 -10.01 0.08
CA ARG A 77 0.04 -9.37 0.09
C ARG A 77 -0.13 -8.32 1.19
N LYS A 78 0.80 -8.31 2.17
CA LYS A 78 0.89 -7.25 3.17
C LYS A 78 1.65 -6.05 2.62
N PRO A 79 1.40 -4.83 3.15
CA PRO A 79 2.16 -3.63 2.80
C PRO A 79 3.67 -3.87 2.88
N ASN A 80 4.41 -3.39 1.89
CA ASN A 80 5.86 -3.30 1.96
C ASN A 80 6.25 -1.92 2.48
N CYS A 81 6.57 -1.85 3.77
CA CYS A 81 7.00 -0.61 4.44
C CYS A 81 8.35 -0.03 3.98
N ASN A 82 9.00 -0.64 2.99
CA ASN A 82 10.26 -0.20 2.40
C ASN A 82 10.16 0.08 0.89
N ALA A 83 8.95 0.26 0.37
CA ALA A 83 8.70 0.59 -1.03
C ALA A 83 8.00 1.96 -1.17
N PRO A 84 8.09 2.61 -2.35
CA PRO A 84 7.35 3.84 -2.64
C PRO A 84 5.86 3.72 -2.32
N GLY A 85 5.29 4.82 -1.81
CA GLY A 85 3.91 4.90 -1.36
C GLY A 85 3.65 4.25 0.00
N ALA A 86 4.67 3.78 0.71
CA ALA A 86 4.51 3.26 2.06
C ALA A 86 4.23 4.38 3.08
N GLY A 87 3.35 4.11 4.03
CA GLY A 87 3.14 4.86 5.27
C GLY A 87 3.04 3.86 6.43
N CYS A 88 4.12 3.71 7.20
CA CYS A 88 4.21 2.72 8.28
C CYS A 88 4.90 3.33 9.50
N TYR A 89 4.89 2.64 10.64
CA TYR A 89 5.54 3.11 11.87
C TYR A 89 4.93 4.44 12.36
N ASP A 90 5.74 5.40 12.81
CA ASP A 90 5.33 6.60 13.57
C ASP A 90 5.25 7.96 12.80
N PRO A 91 4.36 8.07 11.79
CA PRO A 91 4.49 7.39 10.53
C PRO A 91 5.66 7.93 9.69
N ARG A 92 6.49 6.98 9.25
CA ARG A 92 7.46 7.13 8.18
C ARG A 92 6.77 6.91 6.84
N PHE A 93 6.96 7.84 5.91
CA PHE A 93 6.49 7.74 4.53
C PHE A 93 7.64 7.53 3.55
N ILE A 94 7.33 6.93 2.39
CA ILE A 94 8.22 6.85 1.25
C ILE A 94 7.50 7.46 0.04
N GLY A 95 8.04 8.55 -0.50
CA GLY A 95 7.46 9.26 -1.64
C GLY A 95 7.48 8.46 -2.94
N GLY A 96 6.82 8.99 -3.98
CA GLY A 96 6.86 8.46 -5.34
C GLY A 96 8.26 8.54 -5.99
N ASP A 97 9.12 9.40 -5.45
CA ASP A 97 10.55 9.51 -5.73
C ASP A 97 11.41 8.44 -5.01
N GLY A 98 10.80 7.64 -4.11
CA GLY A 98 11.49 6.62 -3.32
C GLY A 98 12.23 7.16 -2.10
N ILE A 99 12.11 8.45 -1.79
CA ILE A 99 12.79 9.08 -0.66
C ILE A 99 11.95 8.93 0.60
N VAL A 100 12.62 8.59 1.71
CA VAL A 100 12.02 8.49 3.03
C VAL A 100 11.82 9.88 3.63
N PHE A 101 10.64 10.15 4.16
CA PHE A 101 10.36 11.33 4.96
C PHE A 101 9.36 11.04 6.09
N TYR A 102 9.25 11.95 7.03
CA TYR A 102 8.34 11.85 8.17
C TYR A 102 7.32 12.97 8.12
N PHE A 103 6.07 12.63 8.41
CA PHE A 103 4.99 13.59 8.59
C PHE A 103 4.32 13.27 9.91
N HIS A 104 4.48 14.17 10.89
CA HIS A 104 4.00 13.92 12.24
C HIS A 104 2.48 14.10 12.34
N GLY A 105 1.87 14.96 11.52
CA GLY A 105 0.47 15.33 11.72
C GLY A 105 0.21 15.75 13.18
N LYS A 106 -0.99 15.42 13.69
CA LYS A 106 -1.39 15.64 15.09
C LYS A 106 -2.41 14.60 15.52
N SER A 107 -2.41 14.26 16.80
CA SER A 107 -3.38 13.31 17.37
C SER A 107 -4.81 13.82 17.19
N ASN A 108 -5.72 12.92 16.81
CA ASN A 108 -7.14 13.17 16.55
C ASN A 108 -7.40 14.21 15.45
N GLN A 109 -6.55 14.25 14.43
CA GLN A 109 -6.72 15.13 13.28
C GLN A 109 -6.65 14.37 11.96
N HIS A 110 -7.15 15.01 10.91
CA HIS A 110 -7.26 14.46 9.58
C HIS A 110 -6.40 15.26 8.61
N PHE A 111 -5.71 14.54 7.72
CA PHE A 111 -4.90 15.15 6.67
C PHE A 111 -5.06 14.38 5.35
N SER A 112 -5.12 15.10 4.24
CA SER A 112 -5.08 14.52 2.91
C SER A 112 -3.68 13.98 2.61
N LEU A 113 -3.58 12.67 2.46
CA LEU A 113 -2.35 12.01 1.99
C LEU A 113 -2.19 12.18 0.49
N VAL A 114 -3.30 12.11 -0.24
CA VAL A 114 -3.37 12.29 -1.69
C VAL A 114 -4.66 13.04 -2.03
N SER A 115 -4.58 14.03 -2.90
CA SER A 115 -5.73 14.73 -3.48
C SER A 115 -5.45 15.01 -4.95
N ASP A 116 -6.23 14.40 -5.81
CA ASP A 116 -6.25 14.58 -7.26
C ASP A 116 -7.70 14.79 -7.70
N ARG A 117 -7.93 15.16 -8.96
CA ARG A 117 -9.25 15.54 -9.47
C ARG A 117 -10.35 14.51 -9.16
N ASN A 118 -10.05 13.22 -9.31
CA ASN A 118 -10.98 12.10 -9.17
C ASN A 118 -10.72 11.20 -7.94
N LEU A 119 -9.71 11.52 -7.12
CA LEU A 119 -9.35 10.71 -5.97
C LEU A 119 -8.85 11.60 -4.83
N GLN A 120 -9.42 11.45 -3.65
CA GLN A 120 -8.81 11.95 -2.42
C GLN A 120 -8.72 10.86 -1.37
N ILE A 121 -7.52 10.69 -0.81
CA ILE A 121 -7.26 9.79 0.31
C ILE A 121 -6.85 10.64 1.50
N ASN A 122 -7.68 10.63 2.53
CA ASN A 122 -7.40 11.25 3.82
C ASN A 122 -6.98 10.20 4.83
N ALA A 123 -6.21 10.62 5.83
CA ALA A 123 -5.84 9.80 6.97
C ALA A 123 -6.23 10.49 8.28
N ARG A 124 -6.78 9.71 9.22
CA ARG A 124 -6.91 10.10 10.62
C ARG A 124 -5.67 9.65 11.37
N PHE A 125 -5.07 10.55 12.14
CA PHE A 125 -3.93 10.24 12.99
C PHE A 125 -4.41 10.03 14.43
N VAL A 126 -4.04 8.90 15.02
CA VAL A 126 -4.09 8.68 16.47
C VAL A 126 -2.71 9.03 17.04
N GLY A 127 -2.63 9.40 18.30
CA GLY A 127 -1.35 9.74 18.89
C GLY A 127 -1.43 10.06 20.36
N LEU A 128 -0.25 10.16 20.97
CA LEU A 128 -0.08 10.47 22.38
C LEU A 128 1.07 11.47 22.56
N ARG A 129 0.99 12.31 23.60
CA ARG A 129 2.03 13.27 23.95
C ARG A 129 2.47 13.05 25.39
N PRO A 130 3.61 12.38 25.61
CA PRO A 130 4.20 12.29 26.94
C PRO A 130 4.55 13.68 27.48
N ALA A 131 4.53 13.81 28.80
CA ALA A 131 4.90 15.05 29.46
C ALA A 131 6.31 15.51 29.03
N GLY A 132 6.45 16.81 28.74
CA GLY A 132 7.72 17.41 28.30
C GLY A 132 8.01 17.33 26.80
N ARG A 133 7.20 16.63 26.00
CA ARG A 133 7.31 16.71 24.53
C ARG A 133 6.52 17.88 23.96
N THR A 134 7.07 18.49 22.91
CA THR A 134 6.43 19.57 22.15
C THR A 134 5.54 19.06 21.01
N ARG A 135 5.66 17.77 20.65
CA ARG A 135 4.96 17.11 19.54
C ARG A 135 4.39 15.76 19.96
N ASP A 136 3.32 15.37 19.29
CA ASP A 136 2.70 14.05 19.44
C ASP A 136 3.58 12.99 18.79
N TYR A 137 3.62 11.79 19.37
CA TYR A 137 3.81 10.59 18.59
C TYR A 137 2.49 10.26 17.91
N THR A 138 2.54 9.89 16.64
CA THR A 138 1.34 9.63 15.87
C THR A 138 1.46 8.39 15.01
N TRP A 139 0.31 7.83 14.68
CA TRP A 139 0.15 6.68 13.78
C TRP A 139 -1.11 6.87 12.94
N ILE A 140 -1.15 6.25 11.77
CA ILE A 140 -2.34 6.29 10.92
C ILE A 140 -3.39 5.35 11.54
N GLN A 141 -4.53 5.89 11.97
CA GLN A 141 -5.62 5.09 12.53
C GLN A 141 -6.62 4.67 11.46
N ALA A 142 -6.96 5.58 10.56
CA ALA A 142 -8.01 5.39 9.58
C ALA A 142 -7.64 6.00 8.24
N LEU A 143 -8.17 5.42 7.16
CA LEU A 143 -8.18 6.01 5.84
C LEU A 143 -9.61 6.32 5.41
N GLY A 144 -9.79 7.48 4.80
CA GLY A 144 -10.99 7.87 4.08
C GLY A 144 -10.64 8.03 2.61
N VAL A 145 -11.41 7.41 1.73
CA VAL A 145 -11.22 7.44 0.29
C VAL A 145 -12.48 8.08 -0.31
N LEU A 146 -12.29 9.21 -0.98
CA LEU A 146 -13.31 9.89 -1.77
C LEU A 146 -12.97 9.69 -3.24
N PHE A 147 -13.93 9.23 -4.02
CA PHE A 147 -13.78 8.95 -5.44
C PHE A 147 -15.15 9.10 -6.10
N ASP A 148 -15.19 9.73 -7.27
CA ASP A 148 -16.44 10.10 -7.94
C ASP A 148 -17.42 10.79 -6.97
N SER A 149 -18.59 10.20 -6.75
CA SER A 149 -19.61 10.64 -5.78
C SER A 149 -19.69 9.74 -4.54
N ASN A 150 -18.75 8.82 -4.39
CA ASN A 150 -18.73 7.78 -3.37
C ASN A 150 -17.64 8.02 -2.32
N THR A 151 -17.85 7.44 -1.16
CA THR A 151 -16.92 7.48 -0.03
C THR A 151 -16.74 6.09 0.55
N PHE A 152 -15.52 5.76 0.90
CA PHE A 152 -15.16 4.54 1.60
C PHE A 152 -14.26 4.88 2.78
N SER A 153 -14.40 4.20 3.90
CA SER A 153 -13.44 4.29 5.00
C SER A 153 -13.02 2.93 5.50
N LEU A 154 -11.79 2.86 5.99
CA LEU A 154 -11.30 1.75 6.79
C LEU A 154 -10.56 2.30 8.01
N GLU A 155 -10.63 1.61 9.13
CA GLU A 155 -9.95 2.03 10.35
C GLU A 155 -9.54 0.87 11.24
N ALA A 156 -8.46 1.10 12.00
CA ALA A 156 -8.03 0.26 13.10
C ALA A 156 -8.91 0.50 14.33
N THR A 157 -9.53 -0.55 14.86
CA THR A 157 -10.30 -0.49 16.10
C THR A 157 -9.37 -0.48 17.31
N ARG A 158 -9.75 0.29 18.34
CA ARG A 158 -8.99 0.39 19.60
C ARG A 158 -8.95 -0.99 20.28
N ALA A 159 -7.79 -1.35 20.82
CA ALA A 159 -7.61 -2.58 21.59
C ALA A 159 -6.70 -2.32 22.80
N ALA A 160 -7.08 -2.83 23.97
CA ALA A 160 -6.25 -2.72 25.17
C ALA A 160 -5.01 -3.61 25.09
N THR A 161 -5.19 -4.83 24.59
CA THR A 161 -4.14 -5.82 24.36
C THR A 161 -4.23 -6.34 22.94
N TRP A 162 -3.09 -6.55 22.30
CA TRP A 162 -3.04 -7.10 20.95
C TRP A 162 -3.31 -8.61 20.92
N ASP A 163 -4.24 -9.05 20.07
CA ASP A 163 -4.46 -10.44 19.67
C ASP A 163 -4.61 -10.48 18.15
N ASP A 164 -3.69 -11.15 17.45
CA ASP A 164 -3.69 -11.19 15.99
C ASP A 164 -4.84 -12.02 15.40
N LYS A 165 -5.55 -12.80 16.24
CA LYS A 165 -6.72 -13.59 15.86
C LYS A 165 -8.03 -12.81 15.90
N ILE A 166 -8.03 -11.63 16.52
CA ILE A 166 -9.18 -10.72 16.54
C ILE A 166 -9.04 -9.77 15.36
N ASP A 167 -10.12 -9.56 14.62
CA ASP A 167 -10.12 -8.57 13.55
C ASP A 167 -10.26 -7.16 14.13
N HIS A 168 -9.29 -6.31 13.80
CA HIS A 168 -9.24 -4.92 14.21
C HIS A 168 -9.56 -3.96 13.07
N LEU A 169 -10.20 -4.44 12.00
CA LEU A 169 -10.62 -3.62 10.87
C LEU A 169 -12.11 -3.32 10.93
N ARG A 170 -12.47 -2.05 10.77
CA ARG A 170 -13.85 -1.63 10.51
C ARG A 170 -13.92 -0.90 9.17
N PHE A 171 -14.98 -1.15 8.41
CA PHE A 171 -15.18 -0.58 7.08
C PHE A 171 -16.49 0.19 6.99
N SER A 172 -16.53 1.22 6.16
CA SER A 172 -17.79 1.84 5.77
C SER A 172 -17.78 2.21 4.28
N TYR A 173 -18.95 2.16 3.66
CA TYR A 173 -19.19 2.63 2.29
C TYR A 173 -20.40 3.55 2.29
N ASN A 174 -20.24 4.79 1.80
CA ASN A 174 -21.26 5.83 1.79
C ASN A 174 -21.96 6.03 3.14
N GLY A 175 -21.15 6.05 4.21
CA GLY A 175 -21.60 6.23 5.59
C GLY A 175 -22.30 5.02 6.22
N LYS A 176 -22.42 3.89 5.50
CA LYS A 176 -22.99 2.64 6.02
C LYS A 176 -21.87 1.67 6.38
N GLU A 177 -22.00 1.05 7.54
CA GLU A 177 -21.05 0.00 7.97
C GLU A 177 -21.05 -1.16 6.99
N LEU A 178 -19.85 -1.63 6.66
CA LEU A 178 -19.63 -2.71 5.72
C LEU A 178 -19.04 -3.93 6.45
N MET A 179 -19.70 -5.08 6.29
CA MET A 179 -19.25 -6.35 6.83
C MET A 179 -18.61 -7.20 5.73
N ILE A 180 -17.32 -7.50 5.90
CA ILE A 180 -16.58 -8.44 5.04
C ILE A 180 -16.22 -9.64 5.91
N PRO A 181 -16.62 -10.88 5.53
CA PRO A 181 -16.34 -12.08 6.32
C PRO A 181 -14.85 -12.18 6.70
N GLU A 182 -14.57 -12.54 7.95
CA GLU A 182 -13.21 -12.73 8.49
C GLU A 182 -12.59 -14.03 7.98
N ASP A 183 -12.38 -14.11 6.67
CA ASP A 183 -11.72 -15.23 6.03
C ASP A 183 -10.80 -14.77 4.90
N HIS A 184 -9.75 -15.54 4.67
CA HIS A 184 -8.78 -15.29 3.60
C HIS A 184 -9.47 -15.31 2.24
N LEU A 185 -9.14 -14.34 1.37
CA LEU A 185 -9.78 -14.16 0.05
C LEU A 185 -11.26 -13.77 0.11
N SER A 186 -11.81 -13.40 1.26
CA SER A 186 -13.12 -12.75 1.32
C SER A 186 -13.08 -11.42 0.58
N VAL A 187 -14.10 -11.16 -0.23
CA VAL A 187 -14.17 -9.99 -1.11
C VAL A 187 -15.50 -9.29 -0.90
N TRP A 188 -15.43 -7.96 -0.91
CA TRP A 188 -16.57 -7.11 -1.17
C TRP A 188 -16.25 -6.22 -2.37
N GLN A 189 -17.27 -5.92 -3.18
CA GLN A 189 -17.19 -5.02 -4.31
C GLN A 189 -18.41 -4.11 -4.27
N SER A 190 -18.23 -2.84 -4.62
CA SER A 190 -19.33 -1.89 -4.74
C SER A 190 -20.28 -2.27 -5.88
N PRO A 191 -21.55 -1.83 -5.84
CA PRO A 191 -22.51 -2.07 -6.92
C PRO A 191 -22.03 -1.55 -8.28
N GLU A 192 -21.31 -0.42 -8.29
CA GLU A 192 -20.77 0.23 -9.49
C GLU A 192 -19.42 -0.35 -9.93
N GLU A 193 -18.88 -1.33 -9.21
CA GLU A 193 -17.56 -1.94 -9.44
C GLU A 193 -16.36 -0.98 -9.38
N ASP A 194 -16.55 0.22 -8.83
CA ASP A 194 -15.57 1.30 -8.70
C ASP A 194 -14.60 1.11 -7.51
N ILE A 195 -14.93 0.23 -6.55
CA ILE A 195 -14.06 -0.14 -5.44
C ILE A 195 -14.22 -1.62 -5.08
N ARG A 196 -13.09 -2.27 -4.81
CA ARG A 196 -13.05 -3.67 -4.37
C ARG A 196 -12.17 -3.80 -3.14
N VAL A 197 -12.65 -4.48 -2.11
CA VAL A 197 -11.92 -4.75 -0.87
C VAL A 197 -11.76 -6.26 -0.72
N GLU A 198 -10.52 -6.72 -0.61
CA GLU A 198 -10.18 -8.13 -0.48
C GLU A 198 -9.35 -8.38 0.76
N ARG A 199 -9.76 -9.34 1.59
CA ARG A 199 -8.94 -9.83 2.71
C ARG A 199 -7.76 -10.64 2.22
N THR A 200 -6.57 -10.25 2.67
CA THR A 200 -5.31 -10.95 2.35
C THR A 200 -4.89 -11.97 3.41
N SER A 201 -5.56 -11.93 4.56
CA SER A 201 -5.48 -12.88 5.66
C SER A 201 -6.85 -12.96 6.33
N LYS A 202 -7.02 -13.91 7.26
CA LYS A 202 -8.27 -14.07 8.01
C LYS A 202 -8.70 -12.77 8.71
N THR A 203 -7.75 -12.11 9.35
CA THR A 203 -7.92 -10.87 10.13
C THR A 203 -6.85 -9.84 9.74
N ASN A 204 -7.09 -8.57 10.05
CA ASN A 204 -6.11 -7.48 10.13
C ASN A 204 -5.36 -7.12 8.83
N SER A 205 -5.67 -7.69 7.67
CA SER A 205 -5.03 -7.27 6.41
C SER A 205 -5.97 -7.33 5.21
N VAL A 206 -5.98 -6.25 4.44
CA VAL A 206 -6.79 -6.10 3.23
C VAL A 206 -6.00 -5.42 2.12
N ILE A 207 -6.45 -5.65 0.89
CA ILE A 207 -6.12 -4.82 -0.27
C ILE A 207 -7.40 -4.14 -0.73
N VAL A 208 -7.35 -2.81 -0.84
CA VAL A 208 -8.38 -2.00 -1.49
C VAL A 208 -7.92 -1.70 -2.90
N THR A 209 -8.77 -1.95 -3.90
CA THR A 209 -8.49 -1.70 -5.31
C THR A 209 -9.50 -0.71 -5.86
N LEU A 210 -8.99 0.39 -6.38
CA LEU A 210 -9.72 1.36 -7.20
C LEU A 210 -9.28 1.12 -8.65
N PRO A 211 -10.13 0.51 -9.51
CA PRO A 211 -9.75 0.12 -10.86
C PRO A 211 -9.08 1.28 -11.62
N GLU A 212 -7.95 1.00 -12.27
CA GLU A 212 -7.16 1.95 -13.06
C GLU A 212 -6.58 3.16 -12.30
N VAL A 213 -6.95 3.36 -11.04
CA VAL A 213 -6.53 4.52 -10.22
C VAL A 213 -5.45 4.13 -9.21
N ALA A 214 -5.74 3.20 -8.30
CA ALA A 214 -4.83 2.85 -7.22
C ALA A 214 -5.10 1.46 -6.59
N GLU A 215 -4.06 0.88 -5.99
CA GLU A 215 -4.15 -0.23 -5.05
C GLU A 215 -3.61 0.23 -3.68
N ILE A 216 -4.32 -0.09 -2.61
CA ILE A 216 -3.95 0.26 -1.23
C ILE A 216 -3.85 -1.03 -0.43
N SER A 217 -2.64 -1.42 -0.09
CA SER A 217 -2.42 -2.53 0.86
C SER A 217 -2.49 -1.97 2.27
N VAL A 218 -3.20 -2.66 3.16
CA VAL A 218 -3.37 -2.25 4.56
C VAL A 218 -3.15 -3.42 5.50
N ASN A 219 -2.44 -3.19 6.59
CA ASN A 219 -2.23 -4.14 7.68
C ASN A 219 -2.38 -3.43 9.02
N VAL A 220 -3.16 -3.99 9.94
CA VAL A 220 -3.28 -3.46 11.31
C VAL A 220 -2.18 -4.07 12.17
N VAL A 221 -1.48 -3.23 12.92
CA VAL A 221 -0.42 -3.64 13.86
C VAL A 221 -0.54 -2.86 15.16
N PRO A 222 -0.08 -3.42 16.30
CA PRO A 222 0.03 -2.68 17.55
C PRO A 222 1.36 -1.92 17.60
N VAL A 223 1.47 -0.98 18.53
CA VAL A 223 2.80 -0.56 19.02
C VAL A 223 3.31 -1.66 19.94
N THR A 224 4.44 -2.29 19.59
CA THR A 224 4.97 -3.39 20.40
C THR A 224 5.59 -2.88 21.70
N LYS A 225 5.72 -3.76 22.71
CA LYS A 225 6.42 -3.42 23.96
C LYS A 225 7.88 -3.02 23.70
N GLU A 226 8.50 -3.62 22.69
CA GLU A 226 9.88 -3.31 22.32
C GLU A 226 9.98 -1.94 21.66
N ASP A 227 9.08 -1.61 20.72
CA ASP A 227 9.04 -0.28 20.10
C ASP A 227 8.76 0.79 21.17
N ASN A 228 7.80 0.55 22.06
CA ASN A 228 7.51 1.45 23.18
C ASN A 228 8.73 1.69 24.08
N ARG A 229 9.54 0.65 24.31
CA ARG A 229 10.77 0.72 25.12
C ARG A 229 11.88 1.47 24.39
N ILE A 230 12.12 1.16 23.11
CA ILE A 230 13.19 1.77 22.30
C ILE A 230 12.92 3.26 22.07
N HIS A 231 11.68 3.62 21.74
CA HIS A 231 11.30 4.99 21.40
C HIS A 231 10.75 5.79 22.58
N ASN A 232 10.62 5.15 23.76
CA ASN A 232 10.03 5.73 24.97
C ASN A 232 8.68 6.39 24.67
N TYR A 233 7.79 5.67 23.98
CA TYR A 233 6.46 6.19 23.63
C TYR A 233 5.60 6.39 24.88
N GLN A 234 5.84 5.66 25.98
CA GLN A 234 5.04 5.69 27.21
C GLN A 234 3.57 5.29 26.94
N ILE A 235 3.39 4.27 26.11
CA ILE A 235 2.08 3.69 25.80
C ILE A 235 1.42 3.21 27.11
N PRO A 236 0.19 3.65 27.42
CA PRO A 236 -0.55 3.24 28.60
C PRO A 236 -0.97 1.76 28.52
N SER A 237 -1.25 1.14 29.67
CA SER A 237 -1.56 -0.30 29.74
C SER A 237 -2.94 -0.69 29.20
N ASP A 238 -3.83 0.29 28.98
CA ASP A 238 -5.20 0.10 28.51
C ASP A 238 -5.37 0.34 27.00
N ASP A 239 -4.27 0.55 26.27
CA ASP A 239 -4.29 0.72 24.81
C ASP A 239 -2.99 0.24 24.17
N CYS A 240 -3.07 -0.62 23.17
CA CYS A 240 -1.90 -1.06 22.40
C CYS A 240 -1.63 -0.19 21.16
N PHE A 241 -2.42 0.87 20.94
CA PHE A 241 -2.31 1.78 19.81
C PHE A 241 -2.31 1.03 18.47
N ALA A 242 -3.34 0.18 18.28
CA ALA A 242 -3.57 -0.47 17.00
C ALA A 242 -3.70 0.58 15.88
N HIS A 243 -2.89 0.43 14.84
CA HIS A 243 -2.77 1.39 13.75
C HIS A 243 -2.50 0.70 12.42
N LEU A 244 -2.59 1.47 11.34
CA LEU A 244 -2.45 1.02 9.96
C LEU A 244 -1.01 1.20 9.48
N GLU A 245 -0.42 0.11 9.02
CA GLU A 245 0.61 0.13 8.00
C GLU A 245 -0.06 0.12 6.64
N VAL A 246 0.31 1.05 5.77
CA VAL A 246 -0.30 1.21 4.46
C VAL A 246 0.77 1.25 3.37
N GLN A 247 0.42 0.75 2.20
CA GLN A 247 1.21 0.96 0.99
C GLN A 247 0.29 1.31 -0.16
N PHE A 248 0.44 2.52 -0.67
CA PHE A 248 -0.25 3.00 -1.85
C PHE A 248 0.54 2.64 -3.11
N ARG A 249 -0.19 2.20 -4.13
CA ARG A 249 0.34 2.04 -5.48
C ARG A 249 -0.59 2.72 -6.45
N PHE A 250 -0.13 3.82 -7.00
CA PHE A 250 -0.91 4.61 -7.93
C PHE A 250 -0.63 4.24 -9.38
N TYR A 251 -1.68 4.33 -10.19
CA TYR A 251 -1.64 4.02 -11.62
C TYR A 251 -2.12 5.17 -12.49
N GLY A 252 -2.96 6.05 -11.94
CA GLY A 252 -3.71 7.06 -12.68
C GLY A 252 -3.61 8.47 -12.12
N LEU A 253 -2.54 8.82 -11.38
CA LEU A 253 -2.39 10.19 -10.85
C LEU A 253 -2.04 11.19 -11.98
N SER A 254 -2.62 12.37 -11.89
CA SER A 254 -2.32 13.52 -12.73
C SER A 254 -1.00 14.16 -12.34
N SER A 255 -0.46 15.01 -13.21
CA SER A 255 0.73 15.81 -12.92
C SER A 255 0.50 16.91 -11.88
N LYS A 256 -0.74 17.09 -11.41
CA LYS A 256 -1.14 18.11 -10.42
C LYS A 256 -1.59 17.50 -9.09
N VAL A 257 -1.28 16.23 -8.85
CA VAL A 257 -1.65 15.52 -7.62
C VAL A 257 -1.04 16.18 -6.38
N GLU A 258 -1.87 16.56 -5.43
CA GLU A 258 -1.46 17.17 -4.16
C GLU A 258 -1.59 16.19 -2.99
N GLY A 259 -1.23 16.64 -1.80
CA GLY A 259 -1.29 15.86 -0.55
C GLY A 259 0.08 15.55 0.04
N VAL A 260 0.10 15.07 1.28
CA VAL A 260 1.34 14.77 2.04
C VAL A 260 2.25 13.82 1.26
N VAL A 261 1.68 12.77 0.68
CA VAL A 261 2.38 11.79 -0.15
C VAL A 261 2.19 12.11 -1.63
N GLY A 262 1.00 12.56 -2.02
CA GLY A 262 0.63 12.83 -3.42
C GLY A 262 1.57 13.82 -4.11
N ARG A 263 1.94 14.92 -3.45
CA ARG A 263 2.86 15.92 -4.02
C ARG A 263 4.21 15.33 -4.44
N THR A 264 4.67 14.23 -3.82
CA THR A 264 5.92 13.54 -4.19
C THR A 264 5.86 12.78 -5.52
N TYR A 265 4.68 12.65 -6.12
CA TYR A 265 4.48 12.04 -7.44
C TYR A 265 4.46 13.08 -8.58
N GLN A 266 4.47 14.37 -8.27
CA GLN A 266 4.51 15.40 -9.31
C GLN A 266 5.89 15.45 -10.00
N PRO A 267 5.96 15.66 -11.32
CA PRO A 267 7.23 15.70 -12.05
C PRO A 267 8.18 16.83 -11.62
N ASP A 268 7.64 17.94 -11.12
CA ASP A 268 8.39 19.12 -10.66
C ASP A 268 8.73 19.05 -9.16
N PHE A 269 8.42 17.94 -8.48
CA PHE A 269 8.62 17.85 -7.04
C PHE A 269 10.11 17.74 -6.70
N GLU A 270 10.65 18.82 -6.14
CA GLU A 270 11.95 18.80 -5.49
C GLU A 270 11.79 18.44 -4.03
N ASN A 271 12.31 17.27 -3.64
CA ASN A 271 12.18 16.81 -2.28
C ASN A 271 13.00 17.69 -1.31
N PRO A 272 12.36 18.38 -0.35
CA PRO A 272 13.08 19.23 0.61
C PRO A 272 13.84 18.41 1.68
N ALA A 273 13.62 17.09 1.75
CA ALA A 273 14.34 16.19 2.63
C ALA A 273 15.83 16.18 2.26
N LYS A 274 16.65 16.78 3.14
CA LYS A 274 18.09 16.85 2.93
C LYS A 274 18.73 15.45 3.00
N PRO A 275 19.50 15.03 1.99
CA PRO A 275 20.27 13.80 2.06
C PRO A 275 21.18 13.76 3.28
N GLY A 276 21.22 12.65 4.00
CA GLY A 276 22.05 12.46 5.20
C GLY A 276 21.44 12.99 6.51
N VAL A 277 20.28 13.65 6.48
CA VAL A 277 19.53 13.98 7.71
C VAL A 277 18.74 12.75 8.15
N ALA A 278 18.97 12.30 9.38
CA ALA A 278 18.15 11.26 9.99
C ALA A 278 16.72 11.80 10.22
N MET A 279 15.72 11.07 9.71
CA MET A 279 14.29 11.39 9.85
C MET A 279 13.92 12.80 9.33
N PRO A 280 14.04 13.07 8.02
CA PRO A 280 13.69 14.37 7.48
C PRO A 280 12.16 14.57 7.57
N VAL A 281 11.75 15.59 8.31
CA VAL A 281 10.33 15.93 8.47
C VAL A 281 9.91 16.87 7.37
N VAL A 282 8.90 16.47 6.59
CA VAL A 282 8.30 17.31 5.55
C VAL A 282 7.01 17.87 6.12
N GLY A 283 6.89 19.20 6.14
CA GLY A 283 5.69 19.88 6.60
C GLY A 283 4.52 19.71 5.63
N GLY A 284 3.37 20.24 5.99
CA GLY A 284 2.16 20.17 5.15
C GLY A 284 0.87 20.19 5.96
N GLU A 285 0.97 20.26 7.28
CA GLU A 285 -0.14 20.25 8.21
C GLU A 285 -1.16 21.35 7.89
N ASP A 286 -0.70 22.56 7.59
CA ASP A 286 -1.59 23.71 7.30
C ASP A 286 -2.20 23.63 5.89
N LYS A 287 -1.55 22.89 4.97
CA LYS A 287 -1.99 22.75 3.58
C LYS A 287 -3.01 21.64 3.39
N TYR A 288 -2.79 20.52 4.06
CA TYR A 288 -3.50 19.27 3.79
C TYR A 288 -4.45 18.86 4.91
N ARG A 289 -4.59 19.64 5.98
CA ARG A 289 -5.58 19.37 7.02
C ARG A 289 -6.99 19.41 6.44
N THR A 290 -7.78 18.38 6.75
CA THR A 290 -9.21 18.30 6.43
C THR A 290 -10.06 18.41 7.69
N THR A 291 -11.34 18.78 7.56
CA THR A 291 -12.24 18.88 8.71
C THR A 291 -12.62 17.50 9.26
N SER A 292 -12.82 16.52 8.39
CA SER A 292 -13.15 15.15 8.75
C SER A 292 -12.43 14.14 7.85
N LEU A 293 -12.50 12.86 8.22
CA LEU A 293 -11.95 11.76 7.43
C LEU A 293 -12.53 11.71 6.00
N LEU A 294 -13.81 12.05 5.84
CA LEU A 294 -14.54 11.98 4.57
C LEU A 294 -14.84 13.37 3.98
N SER A 295 -14.13 14.41 4.42
CA SER A 295 -14.24 15.74 3.84
C SER A 295 -13.20 15.94 2.73
N ALA A 296 -13.59 16.62 1.66
CA ALA A 296 -12.69 17.02 0.57
C ALA A 296 -11.93 18.33 0.85
N ASP A 297 -12.21 19.00 1.97
CA ASP A 297 -11.76 20.35 2.23
C ASP A 297 -10.31 20.42 2.71
N CYS A 298 -9.40 20.91 1.88
CA CYS A 298 -8.10 21.38 2.36
C CYS A 298 -7.55 22.51 1.49
N SER A 299 -6.62 23.29 2.03
CA SER A 299 -6.08 24.51 1.41
C SER A 299 -5.45 24.27 0.03
N SER A 300 -4.94 23.07 -0.23
CA SER A 300 -4.28 22.69 -1.48
C SER A 300 -4.88 21.45 -2.13
N CYS A 301 -6.06 20.99 -1.69
CA CYS A 301 -6.71 19.81 -2.26
C CYS A 301 -7.26 20.14 -3.65
N ALA A 302 -7.15 19.17 -4.57
CA ALA A 302 -7.56 19.31 -5.97
C ALA A 302 -8.81 18.48 -6.31
N PHE A 303 -9.34 17.72 -5.35
CA PHE A 303 -10.48 16.84 -5.57
C PHE A 303 -11.76 17.62 -5.89
N SER A 304 -12.42 17.20 -6.98
CA SER A 304 -13.66 17.79 -7.44
C SER A 304 -14.62 16.68 -7.86
N PRO A 305 -15.68 16.41 -7.07
CA PRO A 305 -16.68 15.38 -7.39
C PRO A 305 -17.44 15.61 -8.71
N SER A 306 -17.43 16.85 -9.22
CA SER A 306 -18.37 17.33 -10.25
C SER A 306 -17.76 17.51 -11.65
N GLU A 307 -16.46 17.28 -11.84
CA GLU A 307 -15.76 17.50 -13.12
C GLU A 307 -15.18 16.21 -13.74
N VAL A 308 -15.93 15.11 -13.74
CA VAL A 308 -15.60 13.94 -14.59
C VAL A 308 -16.03 14.24 -16.03
N SER A 309 -15.37 15.20 -16.65
CA SER A 309 -15.42 15.47 -18.09
C SER A 309 -14.02 15.26 -18.65
N GLU A 310 -13.94 14.60 -19.81
CA GLU A 310 -12.74 14.12 -20.50
C GLU A 310 -11.64 15.20 -20.71
N GLN A 311 -10.90 15.55 -19.66
CA GLN A 311 -9.56 16.12 -19.81
C GLN A 311 -8.56 14.98 -19.55
N LYS A 312 -8.05 14.42 -20.64
CA LYS A 312 -6.80 13.64 -20.63
C LYS A 312 -5.65 14.59 -20.26
N ASP A 313 -5.53 14.93 -18.99
CA ASP A 313 -4.25 15.39 -18.47
C ASP A 313 -3.24 14.26 -18.62
N SER A 314 -1.97 14.61 -18.79
CA SER A 314 -0.87 13.66 -18.85
C SER A 314 -0.86 12.84 -17.55
N VAL A 315 -1.40 11.63 -17.60
CA VAL A 315 -1.24 10.65 -16.52
C VAL A 315 0.26 10.50 -16.32
N VAL A 316 0.72 10.67 -15.08
CA VAL A 316 2.14 10.46 -14.74
C VAL A 316 2.37 8.94 -14.70
N THR A 317 2.39 8.33 -15.89
CA THR A 317 2.91 6.99 -16.12
C THR A 317 4.34 7.09 -16.66
N GLU A 318 5.08 8.10 -16.21
CA GLU A 318 6.50 8.16 -16.51
C GLU A 318 7.24 7.34 -15.47
N TYR A 319 7.64 6.13 -15.90
CA TYR A 319 8.83 5.48 -15.37
C TYR A 319 9.98 6.46 -15.59
N GLY A 320 10.15 7.39 -14.65
CA GLY A 320 11.11 8.48 -14.78
C GLY A 320 12.43 7.91 -15.29
N MET A 321 12.92 8.47 -16.40
CA MET A 321 14.25 8.15 -16.89
C MET A 321 15.20 8.36 -15.73
N LEU A 322 15.80 7.28 -15.27
CA LEU A 322 16.87 7.35 -14.28
C LEU A 322 18.04 8.05 -14.95
N ASP A 323 18.35 9.27 -14.52
CA ASP A 323 19.60 9.92 -14.90
C ASP A 323 20.73 9.26 -14.13
N CYS A 324 21.48 8.43 -14.85
CA CYS A 324 22.65 7.71 -14.36
C CYS A 324 23.96 8.36 -14.85
N THR A 325 23.93 9.61 -15.33
CA THR A 325 25.13 10.31 -15.83
C THR A 325 26.00 10.91 -14.71
N GLY A 326 25.52 10.89 -13.46
CA GLY A 326 26.28 11.29 -12.27
C GLY A 326 27.42 10.33 -11.93
N GLY A 327 28.59 10.54 -12.54
CA GLY A 327 29.81 9.81 -12.20
C GLY A 327 30.26 10.10 -10.76
N ALA A 328 30.44 9.05 -9.96
CA ALA A 328 31.12 9.16 -8.68
C ALA A 328 32.60 9.47 -8.92
N SER A 329 33.03 10.69 -8.56
CA SER A 329 34.44 10.99 -8.39
C SER A 329 34.97 10.20 -7.17
N GLY A 330 35.38 8.94 -7.39
CA GLY A 330 36.19 8.17 -6.43
C GLY A 330 35.60 6.89 -5.83
N GLY A 331 34.73 6.14 -6.51
CA GLY A 331 34.32 4.81 -6.04
C GLY A 331 33.44 4.05 -7.02
N ASN A 332 33.55 2.72 -7.05
CA ASN A 332 32.83 1.81 -7.96
C ASN A 332 31.31 1.76 -7.65
N GLY A 333 30.57 2.82 -7.97
CA GLY A 333 29.12 2.87 -7.84
C GLY A 333 28.51 3.88 -8.80
N ILE A 334 27.55 3.45 -9.60
CA ILE A 334 26.67 4.33 -10.37
C ILE A 334 25.54 4.77 -9.42
N VAL A 335 25.39 6.07 -9.23
CA VAL A 335 24.27 6.65 -8.48
C VAL A 335 23.29 7.18 -9.50
N CYS A 336 22.19 6.47 -9.70
CA CYS A 336 21.10 6.95 -10.54
C CYS A 336 20.13 7.80 -9.70
N ARG A 337 19.75 8.96 -10.23
CA ARG A 337 18.70 9.81 -9.67
C ARG A 337 17.50 9.76 -10.59
N LYS A 338 16.31 9.93 -10.01
CA LYS A 338 15.09 10.23 -10.76
C LYS A 338 14.97 11.74 -10.86
#